data_AF-A0A0D3AM75-F1
#
_entry.id   AF-A0A0D3AM75-F1
#
_cell.length_a   1.000
_cell.length_b   1.000
_cell.length_c   1.000
_cell.angle_alpha   90.00
_cell.angle_beta   90.00
_cell.angle_gamma   90.00
#
_symmetry.space_group_name_H-M   'P 1'
#
loop_
_entity.id
_entity.type
_entity.pdbx_description
1 polymer ?
#
loop_
_entity_poly.entity_id
_entity_poly.type
_entity_poly.pdbx_seq_one_letter_code
_entity_poly.pdbx_strand_id
1 'polypeptide(L)'
;MFKSVPEGDAIFMKWICHDWSDNKCVQLLQNCYKALPENGKVILAECLLPETIDTTSLLTKQVFHVDCIMLAHNPGGKERTEKEFEALANKSGFKGIKVVCNAFGVYIIELLKKID
;
A
#
# COMPACT_ATOMS: atom_id res chain seq x y z
N MET A 1 -7.02 -16.93 6.38
CA MET A 1 -5.66 -16.48 6.74
C MET A 1 -4.79 -16.56 5.49
N PHE A 2 -3.93 -15.56 5.23
CA PHE A 2 -3.03 -15.58 4.07
C PHE A 2 -1.97 -16.67 4.23
N LYS A 3 -1.79 -17.50 3.20
CA LYS A 3 -0.86 -18.64 3.23
C LYS A 3 0.44 -18.35 2.49
N SER A 4 0.34 -18.01 1.21
CA SER A 4 1.46 -17.71 0.32
C SER A 4 0.96 -16.93 -0.90
N VAL A 5 1.90 -16.41 -1.68
CA VAL A 5 1.67 -15.85 -3.03
C VAL A 5 2.66 -16.51 -4.01
N PRO A 6 2.37 -16.57 -5.32
CA PRO A 6 3.30 -17.10 -6.31
C PRO A 6 4.62 -16.30 -6.36
N GLU A 7 5.71 -17.00 -6.70
CA GLU A 7 7.01 -16.37 -6.93
C GLU A 7 7.01 -15.55 -8.23
N GLY A 8 7.82 -14.48 -8.25
CA GLY A 8 8.00 -13.65 -9.43
C GLY A 8 8.99 -12.51 -9.20
N ASP A 9 9.43 -11.86 -10.27
CA ASP A 9 10.37 -10.73 -10.19
C ASP A 9 9.74 -9.48 -9.54
N ALA A 10 8.44 -9.32 -9.72
CA ALA A 10 7.65 -8.26 -9.11
C ALA A 10 6.24 -8.77 -8.77
N ILE A 11 5.62 -8.16 -7.76
CA ILE A 11 4.24 -8.43 -7.37
C ILE A 11 3.46 -7.12 -7.47
N PHE A 12 2.38 -7.12 -8.25
CA PHE A 12 1.49 -5.97 -8.38
C PHE A 12 0.22 -6.16 -7.53
N MET A 13 -0.18 -5.13 -6.81
CA MET A 13 -1.43 -5.09 -6.04
C MET A 13 -2.11 -3.74 -6.23
N LYS A 14 -3.34 -3.75 -6.71
CA LYS A 14 -4.19 -2.56 -6.81
C LYS A 14 -5.36 -2.71 -5.87
N TRP A 15 -5.58 -1.74 -4.99
CA TRP A 15 -6.73 -1.74 -4.06
C TRP A 15 -6.81 -3.04 -3.26
N ILE A 16 -5.67 -3.44 -2.68
CA ILE A 16 -5.59 -4.64 -1.84
C ILE A 16 -5.22 -4.23 -0.43
N CYS A 17 -4.22 -3.37 -0.25
CA CYS A 17 -3.77 -2.97 1.08
C CYS A 17 -4.85 -2.17 1.82
N HIS A 18 -5.69 -1.40 1.13
CA HIS A 18 -6.74 -0.63 1.79
C HIS A 18 -7.89 -1.48 2.36
N ASP A 19 -8.08 -2.72 1.90
CA ASP A 19 -9.14 -3.62 2.38
C ASP A 19 -8.83 -4.22 3.76
N TRP A 20 -7.57 -4.10 4.21
CA TRP A 20 -7.07 -4.85 5.36
C TRP A 20 -6.50 -3.94 6.45
N SER A 21 -6.58 -4.42 7.69
CA SER A 21 -5.90 -3.77 8.81
C SER A 21 -4.39 -3.88 8.71
N ASP A 22 -3.67 -3.01 9.42
CA ASP A 22 -2.19 -2.96 9.35
C ASP A 22 -1.54 -4.31 9.63
N ASN A 23 -2.02 -5.07 10.63
CA ASN A 23 -1.51 -6.40 10.95
C ASN A 23 -1.71 -7.40 9.79
N LYS A 24 -2.83 -7.30 9.06
CA LYS A 24 -3.13 -8.12 7.90
C LYS A 24 -2.32 -7.71 6.68
N CYS A 25 -2.12 -6.40 6.46
CA CYS A 25 -1.21 -5.89 5.44
C CYS A 25 0.22 -6.38 5.68
N VAL A 26 0.73 -6.30 6.91
CA VAL A 26 2.07 -6.80 7.25
C VAL A 26 2.18 -8.30 6.96
N GLN A 27 1.18 -9.10 7.36
CA GLN A 27 1.18 -10.54 7.06
C GLN A 27 1.20 -10.82 5.54
N LEU A 28 0.40 -10.09 4.76
CA LEU A 28 0.36 -10.22 3.30
C LEU A 28 1.69 -9.81 2.67
N LEU A 29 2.22 -8.64 3.03
CA LEU A 29 3.46 -8.09 2.49
C LEU A 29 4.68 -8.94 2.87
N GLN A 30 4.69 -9.60 4.04
CA GLN A 30 5.71 -10.58 4.39
C GLN A 30 5.68 -11.81 3.47
N ASN A 31 4.50 -12.25 3.03
CA ASN A 31 4.41 -13.32 2.04
C ASN A 31 4.93 -12.84 0.68
N CYS A 32 4.60 -11.62 0.26
CA CYS A 32 5.18 -11.01 -0.95
C CYS A 32 6.70 -10.91 -0.86
N TYR A 33 7.23 -10.47 0.29
CA TYR A 33 8.68 -10.37 0.51
C TYR A 33 9.37 -11.72 0.32
N LYS A 34 8.79 -12.82 0.81
CA LYS A 34 9.35 -14.17 0.65
C LYS A 34 9.32 -14.66 -0.81
N ALA A 35 8.32 -14.26 -1.58
CA ALA A 35 8.11 -14.69 -2.96
C ALA A 35 8.93 -13.90 -3.99
N LEU A 36 9.62 -12.83 -3.57
CA LEU A 36 10.43 -11.97 -4.44
C LEU A 36 11.92 -12.33 -4.38
N PRO A 37 12.68 -12.22 -5.50
CA PRO A 37 14.14 -12.30 -5.49
C PRO A 37 14.77 -11.11 -4.74
N GLU A 38 16.09 -11.09 -4.57
CA GLU A 38 16.79 -10.02 -3.82
C GLU A 38 16.52 -8.61 -4.37
N ASN A 39 16.45 -8.47 -5.69
CA ASN A 39 16.16 -7.20 -6.37
C ASN A 39 14.67 -7.04 -6.73
N GLY A 40 13.80 -7.92 -6.21
CA GLY A 40 12.37 -7.87 -6.49
C GLY A 40 11.67 -6.75 -5.73
N LYS A 41 10.48 -6.39 -6.20
CA LYS A 41 9.66 -5.31 -5.61
C LYS A 41 8.18 -5.64 -5.57
N VAL A 42 7.48 -5.04 -4.61
CA VAL A 42 6.02 -4.94 -4.64
C VAL A 42 5.65 -3.59 -5.24
N ILE A 43 4.65 -3.57 -6.11
CA ILE A 43 4.12 -2.36 -6.76
C ILE A 43 2.67 -2.23 -6.30
N LEU A 44 2.41 -1.23 -5.46
CA LEU A 44 1.08 -0.91 -4.97
C LEU A 44 0.45 0.16 -5.86
N ALA A 45 -0.84 0.01 -6.14
CA ALA A 45 -1.68 1.04 -6.73
C ALA A 45 -2.82 1.37 -5.75
N GLU A 46 -2.60 2.38 -4.93
CA GLU A 46 -3.45 2.75 -3.78
C GLU A 46 -3.70 4.26 -3.73
N CYS A 47 -4.74 4.71 -3.03
CA CYS A 47 -4.85 6.12 -2.70
C CYS A 47 -3.88 6.48 -1.56
N LEU A 48 -3.48 7.75 -1.52
CA LEU A 48 -2.69 8.30 -0.41
C LEU A 48 -3.48 9.40 0.29
N LEU A 49 -3.63 9.26 1.60
CA LEU A 49 -4.11 10.35 2.44
C LEU A 49 -3.05 11.46 2.50
N PRO A 50 -3.43 12.73 2.31
CA PRO A 50 -2.49 13.82 2.43
C PRO A 50 -2.12 14.04 3.90
N GLU A 51 -0.87 14.42 4.17
CA GLU A 51 -0.40 14.77 5.52
C GLU A 51 -1.04 16.07 6.03
N THR A 52 -1.46 16.96 5.12
CA THR A 52 -2.19 18.18 5.43
C THR A 52 -3.50 18.22 4.64
N ILE A 53 -4.59 18.53 5.33
CA ILE A 53 -5.93 18.48 4.74
C ILE A 53 -6.21 19.79 4.01
N ASP A 54 -6.31 19.71 2.68
CA ASP A 54 -6.93 20.75 1.84
C ASP A 54 -8.36 20.33 1.48
N THR A 55 -9.34 21.02 2.06
CA THR A 55 -10.78 20.74 1.87
C THR A 55 -11.31 21.23 0.52
N THR A 56 -10.55 22.02 -0.24
CA THR A 56 -10.94 22.49 -1.57
C THR A 56 -10.55 21.49 -2.67
N SER A 57 -9.51 20.70 -2.45
CA SER A 57 -9.03 19.67 -3.37
C SER A 57 -10.03 18.53 -3.59
N LEU A 58 -10.36 18.26 -4.86
CA LEU A 58 -11.18 17.12 -5.26
C LEU A 58 -10.49 15.78 -4.96
N LEU A 59 -9.16 15.71 -5.10
CA LEU A 59 -8.40 14.50 -4.78
C LEU A 59 -8.45 14.17 -3.29
N THR A 60 -8.38 15.19 -2.43
CA THR A 60 -8.53 15.02 -0.99
C THR A 60 -9.92 14.47 -0.66
N LYS A 61 -10.99 15.05 -1.23
CA LYS A 61 -12.35 14.54 -1.04
C LYS A 61 -12.52 13.10 -1.54
N GLN A 62 -11.91 12.77 -2.68
CA GLN A 62 -11.93 11.43 -3.24
C GLN A 62 -11.32 10.41 -2.28
N VAL A 63 -10.11 10.62 -1.75
CA VAL A 63 -9.49 9.64 -0.84
C VAL A 63 -10.28 9.48 0.46
N PHE A 64 -10.83 10.56 1.04
CA PHE A 64 -11.68 10.46 2.21
C PHE A 64 -13.01 9.74 1.93
N HIS A 65 -13.58 9.90 0.72
CA HIS A 65 -14.73 9.10 0.32
C HIS A 65 -14.39 7.61 0.26
N VAL A 66 -13.23 7.24 -0.29
CA VAL A 66 -12.80 5.84 -0.32
C VAL A 66 -12.52 5.32 1.10
N ASP A 67 -11.92 6.13 1.98
CA ASP A 67 -11.72 5.75 3.39
C ASP A 67 -13.04 5.48 4.12
N CYS A 68 -14.07 6.30 3.88
CA CYS A 68 -15.42 6.01 4.37
C CYS A 68 -16.02 4.73 3.78
N ILE A 69 -15.74 4.40 2.51
CA ILE A 69 -16.15 3.13 1.90
C ILE A 69 -15.44 1.96 2.63
N MET A 70 -14.14 2.08 2.92
CA MET A 70 -13.40 1.07 3.69
C MET A 70 -14.02 0.87 5.07
N LEU A 71 -14.29 1.96 5.80
CA LEU A 71 -14.97 1.92 7.10
C LEU A 71 -16.32 1.19 7.04
N ALA A 72 -17.11 1.45 6.00
CA ALA A 72 -18.46 0.90 5.85
C ALA A 72 -18.48 -0.58 5.44
N HIS A 73 -17.53 -1.03 4.62
CA HIS A 73 -17.62 -2.34 3.94
C HIS A 73 -16.49 -3.32 4.28
N ASN A 74 -15.33 -2.84 4.73
CA ASN A 74 -14.13 -3.65 4.93
C ASN A 74 -13.67 -3.56 6.39
N PRO A 75 -14.02 -4.52 7.26
CA PRO A 75 -13.63 -4.49 8.67
C PRO A 75 -12.12 -4.36 8.88
N GLY A 76 -11.69 -3.18 9.34
CA GLY A 76 -10.28 -2.84 9.57
C GLY A 76 -9.53 -2.30 8.35
N GLY A 77 -10.17 -2.23 7.18
CA GLY A 77 -9.67 -1.50 6.03
C GLY A 77 -9.63 0.01 6.27
N LYS A 78 -8.70 0.69 5.61
CA LYS A 78 -8.52 2.15 5.66
C LYS A 78 -7.61 2.61 4.53
N GLU A 79 -7.78 3.84 4.10
CA GLU A 79 -6.77 4.57 3.35
C GLU A 79 -5.61 4.96 4.27
N ARG A 80 -4.43 5.22 3.69
CA ARG A 80 -3.19 5.44 4.45
C ARG A 80 -2.40 6.60 3.91
N THR A 81 -1.64 7.26 4.79
CA THR A 81 -0.62 8.22 4.36
C THR A 81 0.61 7.51 3.80
N GLU A 82 1.48 8.25 3.11
CA GLU A 82 2.76 7.72 2.64
C GLU A 82 3.61 7.15 3.80
N LYS A 83 3.66 7.84 4.94
CA LYS A 83 4.38 7.37 6.14
C LYS A 83 3.80 6.09 6.71
N GLU A 84 2.49 5.90 6.65
CA GLU A 84 1.87 4.65 7.07
C GLU A 84 2.24 3.50 6.13
N PHE A 85 2.30 3.72 4.81
CA PHE A 85 2.81 2.73 3.87
C PHE A 85 4.30 2.41 4.09
N GLU A 86 5.13 3.41 4.40
CA GLU A 86 6.53 3.21 4.78
C GLU A 86 6.64 2.35 6.04
N ALA A 87 5.80 2.60 7.05
CA ALA A 87 5.76 1.79 8.26
C ALA A 87 5.33 0.33 7.98
N LEU A 88 4.37 0.11 7.07
CA LEU A 88 3.99 -1.24 6.64
C LEU A 88 5.15 -1.95 5.90
N ALA A 89 5.84 -1.25 5.01
CA ALA A 89 6.99 -1.76 4.28
C ALA A 89 8.10 -2.22 5.24
N ASN A 90 8.47 -1.35 6.18
CA ASN A 90 9.50 -1.61 7.19
C ASN A 90 9.16 -2.81 8.08
N LYS A 91 7.92 -2.89 8.57
CA LYS A 91 7.44 -4.04 9.38
C LYS A 91 7.40 -5.36 8.61
N SER A 92 7.36 -5.28 7.27
CA SER A 92 7.28 -6.45 6.39
C SER A 92 8.64 -6.88 5.84
N GLY A 93 9.71 -6.17 6.17
CA GLY A 93 11.10 -6.50 5.80
C GLY A 93 11.64 -5.73 4.58
N PHE A 94 10.83 -4.91 3.92
CA PHE A 94 11.29 -4.03 2.85
C PHE A 94 12.18 -2.92 3.44
N LYS A 95 13.08 -2.39 2.61
CA LYS A 95 14.08 -1.40 3.03
C LYS A 95 13.61 0.04 2.87
N GLY A 96 12.65 0.28 1.98
CA GLY A 96 12.06 1.59 1.76
C GLY A 96 10.93 1.54 0.76
N ILE A 97 10.30 2.70 0.55
CA ILE A 97 9.27 2.90 -0.46
C ILE A 97 9.67 4.01 -1.43
N LYS A 98 9.07 3.99 -2.62
CA LYS A 98 9.16 5.06 -3.62
C LYS A 98 7.80 5.34 -4.21
N VAL A 99 7.25 6.53 -3.99
CA VAL A 99 6.06 7.00 -4.70
C VAL A 99 6.49 7.48 -6.09
N VAL A 100 6.03 6.81 -7.14
CA VAL A 100 6.53 6.98 -8.51
C VAL A 100 5.69 7.96 -9.31
N CYS A 101 4.37 7.79 -9.30
CA CYS A 101 3.45 8.64 -10.05
C CYS A 101 2.06 8.61 -9.44
N ASN A 102 1.21 9.54 -9.89
CA ASN A 102 -0.21 9.56 -9.62
C ASN A 102 -0.97 9.46 -10.94
N ALA A 103 -1.99 8.61 -10.99
CA ALA A 103 -2.96 8.54 -12.07
C ALA A 103 -4.37 8.59 -11.48
N PHE A 104 -5.05 9.73 -11.66
CA PHE A 104 -6.44 9.92 -11.22
C PHE A 104 -6.68 9.65 -9.72
N GLY A 105 -5.76 10.09 -8.86
CA GLY A 105 -5.87 9.90 -7.41
C GLY A 105 -5.39 8.53 -6.90
N VAL A 106 -4.95 7.65 -7.80
CA VAL A 106 -4.27 6.39 -7.45
C VAL A 106 -2.76 6.59 -7.64
N TYR A 107 -2.00 6.36 -6.58
CA TYR A 107 -0.56 6.46 -6.55
C TYR A 107 0.08 5.09 -6.80
N ILE A 108 1.15 5.08 -7.60
CA ILE A 108 2.03 3.93 -7.72
C ILE A 108 3.12 4.04 -6.68
N ILE A 109 3.18 3.07 -5.77
CA ILE A 109 4.13 3.01 -4.66
C ILE A 109 4.93 1.71 -4.79
N GLU A 110 6.24 1.83 -5.00
CA GLU A 110 7.13 0.68 -5.01
C GLU A 110 7.67 0.41 -3.61
N LEU A 111 7.58 -0.83 -3.14
CA LEU A 111 8.21 -1.34 -1.93
C LEU A 111 9.45 -2.14 -2.32
N LEU A 112 10.61 -1.70 -1.88
CA LEU A 112 11.90 -2.18 -2.39
C LEU A 112 12.60 -3.10 -1.37
N LYS A 113 13.06 -4.28 -1.81
CA LYS A 113 13.89 -5.17 -0.96
C LYS A 113 15.31 -4.65 -0.75
N LYS A 114 15.79 -3.80 -1.66
CA LYS A 114 17.11 -3.18 -1.64
C LYS A 114 16.96 -1.72 -2.04
N ILE A 115 17.75 -0.84 -1.42
CA ILE A 115 17.87 0.56 -1.81
C ILE A 115 19.25 0.66 -2.47
N ASP A 116 19.28 1.17 -3.70
CA ASP A 116 20.53 1.51 -4.40
C ASP A 116 21.12 2.82 -3.87
#